data_AF-A0A6G9XUB2-F1
#
_entry.id   AF-A0A6G9XUB2-F1
#
_cell.length_a   1.000
_cell.length_b   1.000
_cell.length_c   1.000
_cell.angle_alpha   90.00
_cell.angle_beta   90.00
_cell.angle_gamma   90.00
#
_symmetry.space_group_name_H-M   'P 1'
#
loop_
_entity.id
_entity.type
_entity.pdbx_description
1 polymer ?
#
loop_
_entity_poly.entity_id
_entity_poly.type
_entity_poly.pdbx_seq_one_letter_code
_entity_poly.pdbx_strand_id
1 'polypeptide(L)'
;MDTGFRTALYDLGVAMYSRGEEDQACGLWAQAAAAGHPGAAYDLGVVRFRRGDLEDAERWWRTAADRREPRAMAGLAELLDRQGNYAEARVWRTCAEEERATNA
;
A
#
# COMPACT_ATOMS: atom_id res chain seq x y z
N MET A 1 -11.69 11.45 -15.68
CA MET A 1 -12.65 11.14 -14.61
C MET A 1 -11.84 10.91 -13.34
N ASP A 2 -11.70 12.01 -12.61
CA ASP A 2 -11.61 12.13 -11.14
C ASP A 2 -10.42 11.54 -10.36
N THR A 3 -9.20 11.87 -10.80
CA THR A 3 -7.99 11.83 -9.95
C THR A 3 -8.21 12.54 -8.60
N GLY A 4 -8.96 13.64 -8.58
CA GLY A 4 -9.29 14.37 -7.36
C GLY A 4 -10.20 13.60 -6.40
N PHE A 5 -11.14 12.80 -6.91
CA PHE A 5 -12.06 12.02 -6.08
C PHE A 5 -11.32 10.91 -5.32
N ARG A 6 -10.42 10.18 -5.99
CA ARG A 6 -9.63 9.13 -5.34
C ARG A 6 -8.68 9.69 -4.28
N THR A 7 -8.10 10.88 -4.49
CA THR A 7 -7.24 11.54 -3.52
C THR A 7 -8.05 12.07 -2.34
N ALA A 8 -9.21 12.69 -2.59
CA ALA A 8 -10.10 13.16 -1.53
C ALA A 8 -10.61 12.02 -0.63
N LEU A 9 -10.96 10.86 -1.21
CA LEU A 9 -11.31 9.66 -0.44
C LEU A 9 -10.15 9.17 0.42
N TYR A 10 -8.93 9.24 -0.12
CA TYR A 10 -7.72 8.87 0.61
C TYR A 10 -7.45 9.80 1.79
N ASP A 11 -7.47 11.13 1.57
CA ASP A 11 -7.30 12.13 2.62
C ASP A 11 -8.36 12.00 3.72
N LEU A 12 -9.61 11.74 3.33
CA LEU A 12 -10.69 11.50 4.29
C LEU A 12 -10.43 10.22 5.12
N GLY A 13 -9.95 9.15 4.48
CA GLY A 13 -9.58 7.92 5.17
C GLY A 13 -8.44 8.15 6.19
N VAL A 14 -7.43 8.95 5.84
CA VAL A 14 -6.33 9.32 6.76
C VAL A 14 -6.83 10.14 7.95
N ALA A 15 -7.76 11.06 7.72
CA ALA A 15 -8.39 11.83 8.78
C ALA A 15 -9.20 10.95 9.74
N MET A 16 -9.97 9.98 9.21
CA MET A 16 -10.73 9.00 10.02
C MET A 16 -9.80 8.06 10.80
N TYR A 17 -8.71 7.62 10.17
CA TYR A 17 -7.69 6.79 10.82
C TYR A 17 -7.09 7.50 12.05
N SER A 18 -6.77 8.78 11.91
CA SER A 18 -6.25 9.62 13.01
C SER A 18 -7.25 9.80 14.15
N ARG A 19 -8.53 9.58 13.88
CA ARG A 19 -9.63 9.65 14.84
C ARG A 19 -9.91 8.31 15.55
N GLY A 20 -9.20 7.24 15.17
CA GLY A 20 -9.39 5.88 15.67
C GLY A 20 -10.48 5.10 14.93
N GLU A 21 -11.05 5.65 13.86
CA GLU A 21 -12.10 5.01 13.06
C GLU A 21 -11.48 4.15 11.95
N GLU A 22 -10.64 3.19 12.34
CA GLU A 22 -9.85 2.37 11.40
C GLU A 22 -10.72 1.58 10.41
N ASP A 23 -11.89 1.10 10.85
CA ASP A 23 -12.82 0.35 9.99
C ASP A 23 -13.44 1.23 8.91
N GLN A 24 -13.81 2.47 9.24
CA GLN A 24 -14.31 3.44 8.26
C GLN A 24 -13.20 3.90 7.30
N ALA A 25 -11.99 4.13 7.81
CA ALA A 25 -10.82 4.46 7.00
C ALA A 25 -10.54 3.35 5.98
N CYS A 26 -10.61 2.09 6.40
CA CYS A 26 -10.46 0.93 5.52
C CYS A 26 -11.50 0.93 4.37
N GLY A 27 -12.76 1.23 4.68
CA GLY A 27 -13.81 1.35 3.66
C GLY A 27 -13.56 2.47 2.63
N LEU A 28 -13.02 3.62 3.08
CA LEU A 28 -12.67 4.75 2.21
C LEU A 28 -11.44 4.44 1.36
N TRP A 29 -10.41 3.85 1.95
CA TRP A 29 -9.21 3.43 1.24
C TRP A 29 -9.48 2.32 0.23
N ALA A 30 -10.41 1.40 0.50
CA ALA A 30 -10.83 0.38 -0.46
C ALA A 30 -11.47 1.01 -1.71
N GLN A 31 -12.30 2.03 -1.53
CA GLN A 31 -12.88 2.79 -2.64
C GLN A 31 -11.81 3.57 -3.42
N ALA A 32 -10.88 4.22 -2.72
CA ALA A 32 -9.76 4.93 -3.35
C ALA A 32 -8.83 3.97 -4.12
N ALA A 33 -8.55 2.79 -3.56
CA ALA A 33 -7.75 1.74 -4.21
C ALA A 33 -8.46 1.17 -5.45
N ALA A 34 -9.78 0.95 -5.37
CA ALA A 34 -10.60 0.56 -6.52
C ALA A 34 -10.61 1.64 -7.62
N ALA A 35 -10.59 2.92 -7.23
CA ALA A 35 -10.39 4.06 -8.13
C ALA A 35 -8.93 4.23 -8.60
N GLY A 36 -8.03 3.32 -8.21
CA GLY A 36 -6.66 3.25 -8.68
C GLY A 36 -5.67 4.16 -7.95
N HIS A 37 -5.96 4.53 -6.70
CA HIS A 37 -5.01 5.24 -5.84
C HIS A 37 -4.01 4.24 -5.21
N PRO A 38 -2.72 4.27 -5.57
CA PRO A 38 -1.74 3.32 -5.04
C PRO A 38 -1.49 3.49 -3.54
N GLY A 39 -1.43 4.73 -3.04
CA GLY A 39 -1.29 5.00 -1.60
C GLY A 39 -2.38 4.37 -0.73
N ALA A 40 -3.65 4.40 -1.16
CA ALA A 40 -4.74 3.79 -0.41
C ALA A 40 -4.61 2.26 -0.31
N ALA A 41 -4.14 1.60 -1.38
CA ALA A 41 -3.84 0.17 -1.35
C ALA A 41 -2.66 -0.15 -0.40
N TYR A 42 -1.67 0.74 -0.32
CA TYR A 42 -0.58 0.59 0.64
C TYR A 42 -1.06 0.68 2.09
N ASP A 43 -1.85 1.70 2.44
CA ASP A 43 -2.37 1.89 3.81
C ASP A 43 -3.34 0.78 4.23
N LEU A 44 -4.14 0.25 3.29
CA LEU A 44 -4.91 -0.98 3.52
C LEU A 44 -4.01 -2.17 3.89
N GLY A 45 -2.91 -2.35 3.16
CA GLY A 45 -1.94 -3.39 3.46
C GLY A 45 -1.32 -3.20 4.86
N VAL A 46 -1.01 -1.97 5.26
CA VAL A 46 -0.49 -1.66 6.60
C VAL A 46 -1.51 -2.00 7.70
N VAL A 47 -2.79 -1.66 7.51
CA VAL A 47 -3.84 -2.00 8.49
C VAL A 47 -4.02 -3.51 8.61
N ARG A 48 -4.03 -4.23 7.48
CA ARG A 48 -4.11 -5.71 7.48
C ARG A 48 -2.91 -6.33 8.17
N PHE A 49 -1.71 -5.80 7.90
CA PHE A 49 -0.48 -6.23 8.57
C PHE A 49 -0.57 -6.01 10.09
N ARG A 50 -1.08 -4.85 10.54
CA ARG A 50 -1.30 -4.56 11.97
C ARG A 50 -2.34 -5.47 12.62
N ARG A 51 -3.36 -5.89 11.86
CA ARG A 51 -4.38 -6.86 12.33
C ARG A 51 -3.84 -8.31 12.40
N GLY A 52 -2.67 -8.57 11.84
CA GLY A 52 -2.09 -9.91 11.75
C GLY A 52 -2.48 -10.67 10.48
N ASP A 53 -3.26 -10.05 9.59
CA ASP A 53 -3.66 -10.60 8.30
C ASP A 53 -2.53 -10.40 7.27
N LEU A 54 -1.42 -11.13 7.44
CA LEU A 54 -0.22 -10.98 6.60
C LEU A 54 -0.49 -11.35 5.13
N GLU A 55 -1.35 -12.32 4.86
CA GLU A 55 -1.70 -12.74 3.49
C GLU A 55 -2.47 -11.64 2.73
N ASP A 56 -3.46 -11.02 3.37
CA ASP A 56 -4.18 -9.89 2.80
C ASP A 56 -3.27 -8.67 2.63
N ALA A 57 -2.39 -8.40 3.62
CA ALA A 57 -1.42 -7.33 3.54
C ALA A 57 -0.50 -7.49 2.32
N GLU A 58 0.03 -8.70 2.11
CA GLU A 58 0.86 -9.02 0.95
C GLU A 58 0.11 -8.74 -0.36
N ARG A 59 -1.14 -9.17 -0.47
CA ARG A 59 -1.95 -9.01 -1.68
C ARG A 59 -2.19 -7.54 -2.02
N TRP A 60 -2.48 -6.72 -1.01
CA TRP A 60 -2.66 -5.27 -1.19
C TRP A 60 -1.34 -4.59 -1.54
N TRP A 61 -0.23 -4.94 -0.88
CA TRP A 61 1.09 -4.42 -1.20
C TRP A 61 1.58 -4.84 -2.59
N ARG A 62 1.33 -6.08 -3.04
CA ARG A 62 1.60 -6.50 -4.42
C ARG A 62 0.82 -5.67 -5.42
N THR A 63 -0.46 -5.41 -5.15
CA THR A 63 -1.30 -4.58 -6.04
C THR A 63 -0.77 -3.14 -6.14
N ALA A 64 -0.31 -2.57 -5.03
CA ALA A 64 0.30 -1.24 -5.03
C ALA A 64 1.69 -1.23 -5.67
N ALA A 65 2.48 -2.28 -5.47
CA ALA A 65 3.79 -2.48 -6.10
C ALA A 65 3.68 -2.64 -7.63
N ASP A 66 2.68 -3.37 -8.12
CA ASP A 66 2.38 -3.47 -9.56
C ASP A 66 2.06 -2.09 -10.17
N ARG A 67 1.41 -1.22 -9.38
CA ARG A 67 1.15 0.18 -9.73
C ARG A 67 2.35 1.11 -9.54
N ARG A 68 3.56 0.57 -9.38
CA ARG A 68 4.81 1.35 -9.29
C ARG A 68 4.86 2.25 -8.06
N GLU A 69 4.26 1.81 -6.95
CA GLU A 69 4.33 2.54 -5.68
C GLU A 69 5.58 2.11 -4.89
N PRO A 70 6.63 2.95 -4.79
CA PRO A 70 7.90 2.57 -4.15
C PRO A 70 7.73 2.21 -2.67
N ARG A 71 6.77 2.82 -1.98
CA ARG A 71 6.47 2.49 -0.57
C ARG A 71 5.96 1.05 -0.41
N ALA A 72 5.09 0.61 -1.31
CA ALA A 72 4.54 -0.73 -1.27
C ALA A 72 5.57 -1.80 -1.67
N MET A 73 6.41 -1.51 -2.66
CA MET A 73 7.52 -2.39 -3.03
C MET A 73 8.49 -2.60 -1.86
N ALA A 74 8.84 -1.53 -1.13
CA ALA A 74 9.69 -1.62 0.05
C ALA A 74 9.04 -2.44 1.18
N GLY A 75 7.74 -2.22 1.45
CA GLY A 75 6.99 -2.99 2.44
C GLY A 75 6.85 -4.47 2.08
N LEU A 76 6.61 -4.77 0.80
CA LEU A 76 6.56 -6.14 0.29
C LEU A 76 7.92 -6.83 0.38
N ALA A 77 9.00 -6.11 0.06
CA ALA A 77 10.36 -6.64 0.20
C ALA A 77 10.68 -6.99 1.66
N GLU A 78 10.31 -6.15 2.62
CA GLU A 78 10.49 -6.43 4.04
C GLU A 78 9.64 -7.63 4.50
N LEU A 79 8.40 -7.75 4.02
CA LEU A 79 7.55 -8.90 4.33
C LEU A 79 8.16 -10.21 3.80
N LEU A 80 8.62 -10.22 2.54
CA LEU A 80 9.26 -11.37 1.92
C LEU A 80 10.57 -11.74 2.62
N ASP A 81 11.34 -10.76 3.10
CA ASP A 81 12.55 -10.99 3.89
C ASP A 81 12.22 -11.73 5.20
N ARG A 82 11.12 -11.34 5.87
CA ARG A 82 10.61 -12.02 7.08
C ARG A 82 10.07 -13.42 6.81
N GLN A 83 9.54 -13.67 5.60
CA GLN A 83 9.11 -15.00 5.16
C GLN A 83 10.29 -15.91 4.72
N GLY A 84 11.50 -15.37 4.63
CA GLY A 84 12.70 -16.09 4.15
C GLY A 84 12.88 -16.08 2.63
N ASN A 85 12.05 -15.32 1.90
CA ASN A 85 12.09 -15.18 0.45
C ASN A 85 13.03 -14.05 0.01
N TYR A 86 14.31 -14.16 0.38
CA TYR A 86 15.33 -13.13 0.13
C TYR A 86 15.55 -12.80 -1.36
N ALA A 87 15.37 -13.79 -2.24
CA ALA A 87 15.54 -13.60 -3.68
C ALA A 87 14.50 -12.62 -4.23
N GLU A 88 13.22 -12.85 -3.90
CA GLU A 88 12.12 -12.01 -4.36
C GLU A 88 12.14 -10.65 -3.64
N ALA A 89 12.50 -10.62 -2.34
CA ALA A 89 12.69 -9.39 -1.59
C ALA A 89 13.75 -8.46 -2.20
N ARG A 90 14.86 -9.01 -2.74
CA ARG A 90 15.89 -8.20 -3.42
C ARG A 90 15.36 -7.59 -4.71
N VAL A 91 14.60 -8.35 -5.50
CA VAL A 91 14.00 -7.86 -6.75
C VAL A 91 13.09 -6.66 -6.47
N TRP A 92 12.19 -6.80 -5.50
CA TRP A 92 11.29 -5.71 -5.11
C TRP A 92 12.02 -4.49 -4.54
N ARG A 93 13.09 -4.69 -3.75
CA ARG A 93 13.95 -3.60 -3.27
C ARG A 93 14.58 -2.81 -4.41
N THR A 94 15.23 -3.50 -5.35
CA THR A 94 15.87 -2.84 -6.49
C THR A 94 14.84 -2.10 -7.34
N CYS A 95 13.68 -2.70 -7.59
CA CYS A 95 12.60 -2.05 -8.33
C CYS A 95 12.08 -0.78 -7.60
N ALA A 96 11.98 -0.82 -6.26
CA ALA A 96 11.60 0.35 -5.46
C ALA A 96 12.63 1.48 -5.53
N GLU A 97 13.92 1.14 -5.51
CA GLU A 97 15.03 2.10 -5.62
C GLU A 97 15.06 2.76 -7.00
N GLU A 98 14.87 1.99 -8.07
CA GLU A 98 14.81 2.50 -9.44
C GLU A 98 13.62 3.46 -9.65
N GLU A 99 12.44 3.11 -9.13
CA GLU A 99 11.27 3.98 -9.22
C GLU A 99 11.43 5.25 -8.38
N ARG A 100 12.02 5.13 -7.18
CA ARG A 100 12.33 6.28 -6.32
C ARG A 100 13.34 7.22 -6.98
N ALA A 101 14.30 6.69 -7.74
CA ALA A 101 15.27 7.47 -8.50
C ALA A 101 14.66 8.14 -9.75
N THR A 102 13.62 7.53 -10.34
CA THR A 102 12.92 8.07 -11.51
C THR A 102 11.93 9.18 -11.14
N ASN A 103 11.41 9.17 -9.92
CA ASN A 103 10.42 10.13 -9.41
C ASN A 103 11.02 11.21 -8.48
N ALA A 104 12.35 11.38 -8.50
CA ALA A 104 13.09 12.42 -7.78
C ALA A 104 13.58 13.51 -8.75
#